data_AF-A0A2C0Z5A3-F1
#
_entry.id   AF-A0A2C0Z5A3-F1
#
_cell.length_a   1.000
_cell.length_b   1.000
_cell.length_c   1.000
_cell.angle_alpha   90.00
_cell.angle_beta   90.00
_cell.angle_gamma   90.00
#
_symmetry.space_group_name_H-M   'P 1'
#
loop_
_entity.id
_entity.type
_entity.pdbx_description
1 polymer ?
#
loop_
_entity_poly.entity_id
_entity_poly.type
_entity_poly.pdbx_seq_one_letter_code
_entity_poly.pdbx_strand_id
1 'polypeptide(L)'
;MSKFSIKIVIENKEYILEEDKEYIFEFKPGYELGNSNNPFTKVIMMNVAFEGANGEQCFFVIHEESNEDYLIGNDELLSITYI
;
A
#
# COMPACT_ATOMS: atom_id res chain seq x y z
N MET A 1 -22.58 -6.08 2.89
CA MET A 1 -21.38 -5.83 3.71
C MET A 1 -20.83 -4.49 3.29
N SER A 2 -20.54 -3.59 4.23
CA SER A 2 -19.86 -2.33 3.91
C SER A 2 -18.47 -2.68 3.40
N LYS A 3 -18.07 -2.13 2.24
CA LYS A 3 -16.66 -2.18 1.85
C LYS A 3 -15.85 -1.44 2.90
N PHE A 4 -14.75 -2.04 3.36
CA PHE A 4 -13.89 -1.39 4.32
C PHE A 4 -12.99 -0.38 3.60
N SER A 5 -12.70 0.73 4.26
CA SER A 5 -11.74 1.71 3.77
C SER A 5 -10.79 2.13 4.87
N ILE A 6 -9.54 2.39 4.49
CA ILE A 6 -8.49 2.87 5.38
C ILE A 6 -8.09 4.27 4.97
N LYS A 7 -7.91 5.14 5.97
CA LYS A 7 -7.33 6.46 5.78
C LYS A 7 -5.87 6.37 6.19
N ILE A 8 -4.97 6.76 5.29
CA ILE A 8 -3.53 6.86 5.55
C ILE A 8 -3.03 8.26 5.17
N VAL A 9 -1.88 8.66 5.71
CA VAL A 9 -1.27 9.96 5.43
C VAL A 9 0.19 9.75 5.02
N ILE A 10 0.52 10.11 3.79
CA ILE A 10 1.89 10.06 3.24
C ILE A 10 2.32 11.49 2.96
N GLU A 11 3.45 11.94 3.51
CA GLU A 11 4.00 13.29 3.29
C GLU A 11 2.98 14.45 3.44
N ASN A 12 2.12 14.39 4.47
CA ASN A 12 1.02 15.33 4.73
C ASN A 12 -0.15 15.30 3.73
N LYS A 13 -0.18 14.32 2.83
CA LYS A 13 -1.29 14.07 1.92
C LYS A 13 -2.10 12.87 2.38
N GLU A 14 -3.42 13.07 2.47
CA GLU A 14 -4.35 12.02 2.89
C GLU A 14 -4.78 11.16 1.71
N TYR A 15 -4.86 9.85 1.94
CA TYR A 15 -5.33 8.85 1.00
C TYR A 15 -6.41 7.99 1.64
N ILE A 16 -7.42 7.62 0.86
CA ILE A 16 -8.48 6.69 1.28
C ILE A 16 -8.39 5.47 0.38
N LEU A 17 -7.94 4.35 0.94
CA LEU A 17 -7.82 3.09 0.21
C LEU A 17 -9.01 2.21 0.56
N GLU A 18 -9.66 1.66 -0.46
CA GLU A 18 -10.81 0.77 -0.33
C GLU A 18 -10.36 -0.67 -0.59
N GLU A 19 -10.96 -1.60 0.12
CA GLU A 19 -10.79 -3.04 -0.11
C GLU A 19 -11.20 -3.44 -1.54
N ASP A 20 -10.47 -4.39 -2.12
CA ASP A 20 -10.63 -4.91 -3.48
C ASP A 20 -10.44 -3.88 -4.59
N LYS A 21 -9.83 -2.72 -4.29
CA LYS A 21 -9.47 -1.71 -5.30
C LYS A 21 -8.01 -1.83 -5.69
N GLU A 22 -7.78 -1.54 -6.97
CA GLU A 22 -6.46 -1.47 -7.58
C GLU A 22 -5.87 -0.07 -7.40
N TYR A 23 -4.58 -0.04 -7.09
CA TYR A 23 -3.80 1.19 -6.92
C TYR A 23 -2.42 1.02 -7.53
N ILE A 24 -1.78 2.15 -7.84
CA ILE A 24 -0.34 2.19 -8.10
C ILE A 24 0.32 2.82 -6.90
N PHE A 25 1.20 2.07 -6.24
CA PHE A 25 2.03 2.54 -5.14
C PHE A 25 3.38 2.97 -5.65
N GLU A 26 3.85 4.12 -5.17
CA GLU A 26 5.20 4.59 -5.36
C GLU A 26 5.99 4.37 -4.07
N PHE A 27 7.00 3.49 -4.12
CA PHE A 27 7.84 3.14 -2.99
C PHE A 27 9.05 4.07 -2.86
N LYS A 28 9.52 4.23 -1.62
CA LYS A 28 10.83 4.81 -1.33
C LYS A 28 11.95 3.89 -1.83
N PRO A 29 13.12 4.44 -2.18
CA PRO A 29 14.27 3.65 -2.59
C PRO A 29 14.63 2.55 -1.58
N GLY A 30 14.70 1.30 -2.04
CA GLY A 30 15.02 0.13 -1.23
C GLY A 30 13.82 -0.66 -0.69
N TYR A 31 12.59 -0.17 -0.93
CA TYR A 31 11.34 -0.83 -0.54
C TYR A 31 10.54 -1.34 -1.75
N GLU A 32 11.09 -1.27 -2.95
CA GLU A 32 10.40 -1.66 -4.18
C GLU A 32 10.02 -3.15 -4.17
N LEU A 33 8.79 -3.45 -4.60
CA LEU A 33 8.31 -4.82 -4.73
C LEU A 33 8.72 -5.40 -6.10
N GLY A 34 9.41 -6.55 -6.09
CA GLY A 34 9.81 -7.27 -7.28
C GLY A 34 10.99 -6.64 -8.05
N ASN A 35 10.85 -5.40 -8.54
CA ASN A 35 11.87 -4.73 -9.36
C ASN A 35 12.46 -3.50 -8.67
N SER A 36 13.70 -3.64 -8.18
CA SER A 36 14.44 -2.57 -7.49
C SER A 36 14.76 -1.33 -8.34
N ASN A 37 14.50 -1.35 -9.65
CA ASN A 37 14.67 -0.19 -10.54
C ASN A 37 13.33 0.49 -10.88
N ASN A 38 12.21 -0.03 -10.38
CA ASN A 38 10.89 0.53 -10.62
C ASN A 38 10.19 0.79 -9.27
N PRO A 39 10.04 2.06 -8.85
CA PRO A 39 9.36 2.39 -7.60
C PRO A 39 7.85 2.21 -7.71
N PHE A 40 7.29 2.03 -8.91
CA PHE A 40 5.85 1.92 -9.12
C PHE A 40 5.40 0.48 -9.19
N THR A 41 4.54 0.08 -8.27
CA THR A 41 3.95 -1.27 -8.26
C THR A 41 2.44 -1.18 -8.29
N LYS A 42 1.81 -1.98 -9.17
CA LYS A 42 0.36 -2.15 -9.19
C LYS A 42 -0.05 -3.19 -8.14
N VAL A 43 -1.01 -2.83 -7.29
CA VAL A 43 -1.43 -3.65 -6.16
C VAL A 43 -2.94 -3.65 -5.98
N ILE A 44 -3.47 -4.72 -5.38
CA ILE A 44 -4.87 -4.83 -4.94
C ILE A 44 -4.92 -4.75 -3.43
N MET A 45 -5.74 -3.87 -2.88
CA MET A 45 -5.90 -3.74 -1.42
C MET A 45 -6.70 -4.91 -0.83
N MET A 46 -6.11 -5.60 0.15
CA MET A 46 -6.71 -6.79 0.80
C MET A 46 -7.33 -6.55 2.16
N ASN A 47 -7.08 -5.40 2.77
CA ASN A 47 -7.70 -5.00 4.04
C ASN A 47 -7.44 -5.94 5.24
N VAL A 48 -6.24 -5.80 5.83
CA VAL A 48 -6.05 -5.89 7.28
C VAL A 48 -5.09 -4.76 7.65
N ALA A 49 -5.61 -3.61 8.05
CA ALA A 49 -4.78 -2.54 8.60
C ALA A 49 -4.56 -2.77 10.10
N PHE A 50 -3.31 -2.72 10.53
CA PHE A 50 -2.97 -2.80 11.94
C PHE A 50 -1.86 -1.82 12.29
N GLU A 51 -1.83 -1.45 13.56
CA GLU A 51 -0.79 -0.61 14.12
C GLU A 51 0.38 -1.52 14.53
N GLY A 52 1.52 -1.35 13.87
CA GLY A 52 2.77 -2.01 14.23
C GLY A 52 3.29 -1.55 15.60
N ALA A 53 4.33 -2.20 16.10
CA ALA A 53 4.87 -1.97 17.46
C ALA A 53 5.31 -0.50 17.74
N ASN A 54 5.52 0.29 16.68
CA ASN A 54 5.96 1.68 16.76
C ASN A 54 4.86 2.71 16.44
N GLY A 55 3.59 2.31 16.34
CA GLY A 55 2.52 3.19 15.89
C GLY A 55 2.42 3.33 14.37
N GLU A 56 3.18 2.53 13.63
CA GLU A 56 3.19 2.52 12.17
C GLU A 56 1.91 1.86 11.65
N GLN A 57 1.24 2.50 10.69
CA GLN A 57 0.08 1.91 10.04
C GLN A 57 0.55 1.03 8.89
N CYS A 58 0.37 -0.28 9.04
CA CYS A 58 0.70 -1.26 8.00
C CYS A 58 -0.58 -1.85 7.42
N PHE A 59 -0.55 -2.30 6.17
CA PHE A 59 -1.70 -2.92 5.51
C PHE A 59 -1.28 -3.93 4.45
N PHE A 60 -2.15 -4.91 4.18
CA PHE A 60 -1.89 -5.94 3.19
C PHE A 60 -2.35 -5.56 1.78
N VAL A 61 -1.53 -5.93 0.81
CA VAL A 61 -1.81 -5.80 -0.61
C VAL A 61 -1.42 -7.07 -1.37
N ILE A 62 -2.11 -7.36 -2.48
CA ILE A 62 -1.67 -8.34 -3.46
C ILE A 62 -0.82 -7.62 -4.48
N HIS A 63 0.41 -8.08 -4.67
CA HIS A 63 1.21 -7.68 -5.82
C HIS A 63 0.73 -8.43 -7.06
N GLU A 64 0.19 -7.72 -8.06
CA GLU A 64 -0.44 -8.38 -9.22
C GLU A 64 0.52 -9.23 -10.04
N GLU A 65 1.80 -8.84 -10.16
CA GLU A 65 2.74 -9.57 -11.02
C GLU A 65 3.20 -10.89 -10.40
N SER A 66 3.44 -10.93 -9.08
CA SER A 66 3.84 -12.16 -8.39
C SER A 66 2.67 -12.94 -7.79
N ASN A 67 1.49 -12.33 -7.70
CA ASN A 67 0.30 -12.87 -7.03
C ASN A 67 0.62 -13.32 -5.58
N GLU A 68 1.44 -12.52 -4.90
CA GLU A 68 1.85 -12.72 -3.50
C GLU A 68 1.31 -11.59 -2.64
N ASP A 69 1.07 -11.93 -1.36
CA ASP A 69 0.59 -10.98 -0.37
C ASP A 69 1.79 -10.28 0.28
N TYR A 70 1.77 -8.96 0.28
CA TYR A 70 2.77 -8.12 0.94
C TYR A 70 2.13 -7.30 2.05
N LEU A 71 2.86 -7.17 3.14
CA LEU A 71 2.57 -6.21 4.19
C LEU A 71 3.35 -4.94 3.89
N ILE A 72 2.65 -3.82 3.74
CA ILE A 72 3.22 -2.53 3.39
C ILE A 72 3.10 -1.57 4.55
N GLY A 73 4.22 -0.96 4.92
CA GLY A 73 4.28 0.15 5.85
C GLY A 73 3.94 1.47 5.18
N ASN A 74 3.16 2.32 5.83
CA ASN A 74 2.88 3.67 5.29
C ASN A 74 4.15 4.51 5.12
N ASP A 75 5.19 4.27 5.92
CA ASP A 75 6.49 4.95 5.82
C ASP A 75 7.36 4.42 4.68
N GLU A 76 7.01 3.31 4.04
CA GLU A 76 7.69 2.76 2.87
C GLU A 76 7.26 3.44 1.57
N LEU A 77 6.15 4.20 1.60
CA LEU A 77 5.52 4.82 0.45
C LEU A 77 5.89 6.32 0.31
N LEU A 78 5.94 6.77 -0.95
CA LEU A 78 6.03 8.18 -1.34
C LEU A 78 4.69 8.71 -1.82
N SER A 79 3.95 7.91 -2.60
CA SER A 79 2.65 8.33 -3.11
C SER A 79 1.78 7.14 -3.54
N ILE A 80 0.49 7.42 -3.74
CA ILE A 80 -0.48 6.46 -4.27
C ILE A 80 -1.26 7.12 -5.40
N THR A 81 -1.51 6.36 -6.46
CA THR A 81 -2.36 6.75 -7.60
C THR A 81 -3.56 5.81 -7.72
N TYR A 82 -4.74 6.39 -7.94
CA TYR A 82 -5.99 5.67 -8.17
C TYR A 82 -6.10 5.27 -9.64
N ILE A 83 -6.55 4.05 -9.92
CA ILE A 83 -6.80 3.52 -11.27
C ILE A 83 -8.29 3.66 -11.62
#